data_AF-A0A316AVS7-F1
#
_entry.id   AF-A0A316AVS7-F1
#
_cell.length_a   1.000
_cell.length_b   1.000
_cell.length_c   1.000
_cell.angle_alpha   90.00
_cell.angle_beta   90.00
_cell.angle_gamma   90.00
#
_symmetry.space_group_name_H-M   'P 1'
#
loop_
_entity.id
_entity.type
_entity.pdbx_description
1 polymer ?
#
loop_
_entity_poly.entity_id
_entity_poly.type
_entity_poly.pdbx_seq_one_letter_code
_entity_poly.pdbx_strand_id
1 'polypeptide(L)'
;MQIDNAQHKELAAGRWAEMPLALQMLNIGSEISRANRWKSKGNQNQVKRAIFRALELIDLTIDAQRGKHNLKEFTRMREAVCDYYLGDNFYKSTGEQIQRDFDMFLPCSNRP
;
A
#
# COMPACT_ATOMS: atom_id res chain seq x y z
N MET A 1 3.90 18.86 6.76
CA MET A 1 3.10 18.10 7.75
C MET A 1 4.10 17.26 8.55
N GLN A 2 4.08 17.35 9.89
CA GLN A 2 5.09 16.73 10.77
C GLN A 2 5.24 15.22 10.52
N ILE A 3 6.47 14.76 10.31
CA ILE A 3 6.87 13.35 10.07
C ILE A 3 7.24 12.70 11.42
N ASP A 4 6.51 13.02 12.50
CA ASP A 4 6.95 12.64 13.86
C ASP A 4 6.45 11.25 14.31
N ASN A 5 5.76 10.49 13.44
CA ASN A 5 5.27 9.15 13.78
C ASN A 5 5.27 8.14 12.62
N ALA A 6 6.23 8.27 11.70
CA ALA A 6 6.48 7.26 10.66
C ALA A 6 6.89 5.94 11.33
N GLN A 7 6.16 4.84 11.09
CA GLN A 7 6.57 3.52 11.58
C GLN A 7 7.84 3.04 10.86
N HIS A 8 8.09 3.54 9.64
CA HIS A 8 9.27 3.25 8.86
C HIS A 8 10.21 4.46 8.77
N LYS A 9 10.74 4.90 9.92
CA LYS A 9 11.62 6.08 10.03
C LYS A 9 12.78 6.08 9.02
N GLU A 10 13.42 4.95 8.78
CA GLU A 10 14.54 4.88 7.83
C GLU A 10 14.11 4.81 6.35
N LEU A 11 12.88 4.40 6.04
CA LEU A 11 12.34 4.48 4.67
C LEU A 11 11.94 5.93 4.37
N ALA A 12 11.31 6.60 5.34
CA ALA A 12 10.96 8.02 5.28
C ALA A 12 12.21 8.93 5.20
N ALA A 13 13.38 8.47 5.65
CA ALA A 13 14.65 9.20 5.58
C ALA A 13 15.30 9.27 4.17
N GLY A 14 14.56 8.92 3.11
CA GLY A 14 14.99 9.09 1.72
C GLY A 14 15.21 7.79 0.95
N ARG A 15 15.51 6.67 1.64
CA ARG A 15 15.76 5.38 0.98
C ARG A 15 14.56 4.86 0.19
N TRP A 16 13.33 5.22 0.58
CA TRP A 16 12.14 4.84 -0.19
C TRP A 16 12.16 5.44 -1.60
N ALA A 17 12.57 6.70 -1.75
CA ALA A 17 12.57 7.39 -3.04
C ALA A 17 13.63 6.87 -4.02
N GLU A 18 14.66 6.20 -3.50
CA GLU A 18 15.72 5.55 -4.28
C GLU A 18 15.31 4.15 -4.77
N MET A 19 14.30 3.52 -4.15
CA MET A 19 13.83 2.21 -4.59
C MET A 19 13.14 2.30 -5.95
N PRO A 20 13.33 1.29 -6.84
CA PRO A 20 12.54 1.17 -8.07
C PRO A 20 11.05 1.12 -7.75
N LEU A 21 10.22 1.74 -8.59
CA LEU A 21 8.76 1.78 -8.40
C LEU A 21 8.16 0.39 -8.19
N ALA A 22 8.62 -0.61 -8.94
CA ALA A 22 8.17 -2.00 -8.76
C ALA A 22 8.42 -2.52 -7.33
N LEU A 23 9.58 -2.19 -6.74
CA LEU A 23 9.89 -2.59 -5.36
C LEU A 23 9.06 -1.83 -4.33
N GLN A 24 8.76 -0.54 -4.58
CA GLN A 24 7.81 0.22 -3.76
C GLN A 24 6.43 -0.46 -3.77
N MET A 25 5.93 -0.85 -4.95
CA MET A 25 4.64 -1.55 -5.10
C MET A 25 4.64 -2.92 -4.42
N LEU A 26 5.71 -3.71 -4.54
CA LEU A 26 5.82 -5.02 -3.86
C LEU A 26 5.84 -4.89 -2.33
N ASN A 27 6.48 -3.86 -1.78
CA ASN A 27 6.46 -3.59 -0.35
C ASN A 27 5.04 -3.20 0.13
N ILE A 28 4.32 -2.36 -0.61
CA ILE A 28 2.93 -2.04 -0.31
C ILE A 28 2.06 -3.30 -0.39
N GLY A 29 2.19 -4.08 -1.47
CA GLY A 29 1.48 -5.35 -1.66
C GLY A 29 1.73 -6.36 -0.53
N SER A 30 2.90 -6.33 0.10
CA SER A 30 3.20 -7.17 1.26
C SER A 30 2.41 -6.76 2.52
N GLU A 31 2.12 -5.46 2.71
CA GLU A 31 1.23 -4.98 3.78
C GLU A 31 -0.25 -5.32 3.47
N ILE A 32 -0.68 -5.19 2.21
CA ILE A 32 -2.03 -5.58 1.76
C ILE A 32 -2.26 -7.07 1.98
N SER A 33 -1.31 -7.92 1.62
CA SER A 33 -1.37 -9.37 1.85
C SER A 33 -1.49 -9.70 3.34
N ARG A 34 -0.73 -9.00 4.19
CA ARG A 34 -0.84 -9.10 5.65
C ARG A 34 -2.22 -8.67 6.16
N ALA A 35 -2.76 -7.57 5.65
CA ALA A 35 -4.10 -7.12 5.99
C ALA A 35 -5.17 -8.17 5.62
N ASN A 36 -5.10 -8.72 4.41
CA ASN A 36 -6.00 -9.79 3.95
C ASN A 36 -5.94 -11.03 4.86
N ARG A 37 -4.72 -11.47 5.22
CA ARG A 37 -4.52 -12.61 6.13
C ARG A 37 -5.09 -12.38 7.54
N TRP A 38 -5.04 -11.15 8.04
CA TRP A 38 -5.63 -10.84 9.36
C TRP A 38 -7.15 -10.64 9.28
N LYS A 39 -7.66 -10.11 8.17
CA LYS A 39 -9.09 -9.94 7.90
C LYS A 39 -9.80 -11.30 7.83
N SER A 40 -9.20 -12.30 7.18
CA SER A 40 -9.73 -13.67 7.16
C SER A 40 -9.77 -14.36 8.53
N LYS A 41 -8.99 -13.86 9.49
CA LYS A 41 -8.99 -14.31 10.89
C LYS A 41 -9.87 -13.46 11.81
N GLY A 42 -10.60 -12.48 11.27
CA GLY A 42 -11.42 -11.55 12.05
C GLY A 42 -10.64 -10.59 12.96
N ASN A 43 -9.31 -10.48 12.80
CA ASN A 43 -8.48 -9.64 13.69
C ASN A 43 -8.36 -8.20 13.17
N GLN A 44 -9.38 -7.39 13.46
CA GLN A 44 -9.47 -6.01 12.96
C GLN A 44 -8.33 -5.10 13.44
N ASN A 45 -7.78 -5.33 14.63
CA ASN A 45 -6.65 -4.55 15.13
C ASN A 45 -5.39 -4.76 14.28
N GLN A 46 -5.12 -6.01 13.90
CA GLN A 46 -3.99 -6.33 13.05
C GLN A 46 -4.21 -5.89 11.60
N VAL A 47 -5.46 -5.92 11.11
CA VAL A 47 -5.84 -5.32 9.81
C VAL A 47 -5.48 -3.84 9.80
N LYS A 48 -5.98 -3.06 10.78
CA LYS A 48 -5.71 -1.61 10.86
C LYS A 48 -4.21 -1.31 10.91
N ARG A 49 -3.44 -2.07 11.70
CA ARG A 49 -1.97 -1.89 11.77
C ARG A 49 -1.29 -2.13 10.43
N ALA A 50 -1.66 -3.17 9.70
CA ALA A 50 -1.09 -3.45 8.37
C ALA A 50 -1.49 -2.35 7.36
N ILE A 51 -2.74 -1.90 7.39
CA ILE A 51 -3.24 -0.88 6.47
C ILE A 51 -2.64 0.49 6.74
N PHE A 52 -2.43 0.88 8.00
CA PHE A 52 -1.74 2.14 8.28
C PHE A 52 -0.29 2.14 7.76
N ARG A 53 0.41 0.99 7.79
CA ARG A 53 1.71 0.85 7.14
C ARG A 53 1.59 0.95 5.62
N ALA A 54 0.63 0.25 5.02
CA ALA A 54 0.39 0.34 3.59
C ALA A 54 0.15 1.80 3.14
N LEU A 55 -0.68 2.54 3.88
CA LEU A 55 -0.97 3.95 3.62
C LEU A 55 0.27 4.84 3.78
N GLU A 56 1.09 4.60 4.81
CA GLU A 56 2.38 5.30 4.96
C GLU A 56 3.29 5.08 3.74
N LEU A 57 3.41 3.83 3.26
CA LEU A 57 4.21 3.51 2.07
C LEU A 57 3.63 4.07 0.77
N ILE A 58 2.30 4.15 0.65
CA ILE A 58 1.62 4.80 -0.47
C ILE A 58 1.89 6.30 -0.46
N ASP A 59 1.80 6.96 0.70
CA ASP A 59 2.09 8.39 0.84
C ASP A 59 3.56 8.69 0.51
N LEU A 60 4.50 7.87 0.98
CA LEU A 60 5.92 7.95 0.60
C LEU A 60 6.13 7.74 -0.91
N THR A 61 5.36 6.85 -1.54
CA THR A 61 5.40 6.64 -3.00
C THR A 61 4.89 7.87 -3.75
N ILE A 62 3.75 8.44 -3.34
CA ILE A 62 3.19 9.64 -3.96
C ILE A 62 4.22 10.78 -3.96
N ASP A 63 4.91 10.97 -2.84
CA ASP A 63 5.95 11.99 -2.73
C ASP A 63 7.19 11.65 -3.56
N ALA A 64 7.64 10.39 -3.58
CA ALA A 64 8.77 9.95 -4.40
C ALA A 64 8.55 10.06 -5.92
N GLN A 65 7.29 9.94 -6.36
CA GLN A 65 6.90 10.01 -7.77
C GLN A 65 6.42 11.39 -8.23
N ARG A 66 6.36 12.36 -7.30
CA ARG A 66 6.00 13.75 -7.61
C ARG A 66 6.96 14.34 -8.64
N GLY A 67 6.41 14.89 -9.73
CA GLY A 67 7.18 15.44 -10.84
C GLY A 67 7.76 14.42 -11.81
N LYS A 68 7.64 13.10 -11.53
CA LYS A 68 8.09 12.01 -12.42
C LYS A 68 6.92 11.35 -13.15
N HIS A 69 5.78 11.19 -12.47
CA HIS A 69 4.59 10.53 -13.01
C HIS A 69 3.31 11.31 -12.69
N ASN A 70 2.22 10.96 -13.39
CA ASN A 70 0.89 11.42 -13.00
C ASN A 70 0.47 10.77 -11.68
N LEU A 71 0.14 11.59 -10.68
CA LEU A 71 -0.19 11.12 -9.33
C LEU A 71 -1.59 10.51 -9.20
N LYS A 72 -2.45 10.68 -10.21
CA LYS A 72 -3.86 10.28 -10.17
C LYS A 72 -4.05 8.80 -9.80
N GLU A 73 -3.28 7.91 -10.42
CA GLU A 73 -3.40 6.47 -10.16
C GLU A 73 -2.91 6.10 -8.76
N PHE A 74 -1.85 6.75 -8.25
CA PHE A 74 -1.39 6.54 -6.87
C PHE A 74 -2.42 7.01 -5.84
N THR A 75 -3.06 8.15 -6.08
CA THR A 75 -4.12 8.65 -5.19
C THR A 75 -5.39 7.80 -5.24
N ARG A 76 -5.73 7.23 -6.41
CA ARG A 76 -6.84 6.28 -6.56
C ARG A 76 -6.58 4.97 -5.84
N MET A 77 -5.36 4.46 -5.94
CA MET A 77 -4.93 3.28 -5.19
C MET A 77 -5.08 3.52 -3.68
N ARG A 78 -4.63 4.68 -3.18
CA ARG A 78 -4.81 5.08 -1.78
C ARG A 78 -6.29 5.10 -1.38
N GLU A 79 -7.14 5.69 -2.22
CA GLU A 79 -8.58 5.78 -2.00
C GLU A 79 -9.24 4.40 -1.93
N ALA A 80 -8.94 3.51 -2.87
CA ALA A 80 -9.47 2.15 -2.89
C ALA A 80 -9.06 1.33 -1.65
N VAL A 81 -7.81 1.48 -1.20
CA VAL A 81 -7.32 0.86 0.05
C VAL A 81 -8.09 1.41 1.26
N CYS A 82 -8.30 2.72 1.35
CA CYS A 82 -9.09 3.32 2.42
C CYS A 82 -10.54 2.83 2.39
N ASP A 83 -11.20 2.87 1.24
CA ASP A 83 -12.61 2.46 1.08
C ASP A 83 -12.83 1.01 1.53
N TYR A 84 -12.01 0.07 1.07
CA TYR A 84 -12.21 -1.36 1.36
C TYR A 84 -11.85 -1.78 2.78
N TYR A 85 -10.79 -1.21 3.36
CA TYR A 85 -10.28 -1.65 4.67
C TYR A 85 -10.74 -0.80 5.85
N LEU A 86 -11.00 0.50 5.62
CA LEU A 86 -11.32 1.45 6.69
C LEU A 86 -12.71 2.08 6.52
N GLY A 87 -13.28 2.05 5.31
CA GLY A 87 -14.60 2.59 5.00
C GLY A 87 -15.68 1.52 4.84
N ASP A 88 -16.77 1.94 4.20
CA ASP A 88 -17.96 1.12 3.98
C ASP A 88 -17.87 0.22 2.73
N ASN A 89 -16.72 0.21 2.06
CA ASN A 89 -16.49 -0.51 0.81
C ASN A 89 -17.51 -0.13 -0.28
N PHE A 90 -17.66 1.18 -0.54
CA PHE A 90 -18.59 1.72 -1.52
C PHE A 90 -18.32 1.19 -2.94
N TYR A 91 -17.05 0.99 -3.28
CA TYR A 91 -16.64 0.43 -4.56
C TYR A 91 -16.84 -1.08 -4.67
N LYS A 92 -17.33 -1.73 -3.60
CA LYS A 92 -17.59 -3.17 -3.52
C LYS A 92 -16.38 -4.00 -3.93
N SER A 93 -15.19 -3.53 -3.57
CA SER A 93 -13.93 -4.19 -3.85
C SER A 93 -13.75 -5.44 -2.99
N THR A 94 -12.83 -6.31 -3.39
CA THR A 94 -12.35 -7.44 -2.58
C THR A 94 -10.86 -7.33 -2.30
N GLY A 95 -10.40 -8.03 -1.25
CA GLY A 95 -8.98 -8.04 -0.87
C GLY A 95 -8.10 -8.61 -1.98
N GLU A 96 -8.62 -9.57 -2.76
CA GLU A 96 -7.96 -10.19 -3.89
C GLU A 96 -7.88 -9.25 -5.11
N GLN A 97 -8.89 -8.39 -5.30
CA GLN A 97 -8.81 -7.34 -6.34
C GLN A 97 -7.72 -6.34 -5.99
N ILE A 98 -7.68 -5.84 -4.76
CA ILE A 98 -6.66 -4.88 -4.32
C ILE A 98 -5.27 -5.52 -4.34
N GLN A 99 -5.13 -6.77 -3.93
CA GLN A 99 -3.83 -7.48 -3.97
C GLN A 99 -3.29 -7.60 -5.41
N ARG A 100 -4.16 -7.87 -6.39
CA ARG A 100 -3.77 -8.04 -7.79
C ARG A 100 -3.11 -6.80 -8.39
N ASP A 101 -3.49 -5.61 -7.96
CA ASP A 101 -2.87 -4.36 -8.42
C ASP A 101 -1.37 -4.33 -8.08
N PHE A 102 -0.96 -4.95 -6.98
CA PHE A 102 0.45 -5.05 -6.56
C PHE A 102 1.15 -6.29 -7.12
N ASP A 103 0.44 -7.41 -7.25
CA ASP A 103 0.99 -8.65 -7.80
C ASP A 103 1.40 -8.50 -9.27
N MET A 104 0.86 -7.50 -9.99
CA MET A 104 1.29 -7.12 -11.35
C MET A 104 2.80 -6.82 -11.42
N PHE A 105 3.40 -6.36 -10.31
CA PHE A 105 4.82 -6.04 -10.22
C PHE A 105 5.71 -7.23 -9.83
N LEU A 106 5.14 -8.42 -9.61
CA LEU A 106 5.91 -9.63 -9.35
C LEU A 106 6.70 -10.05 -10.60
N PRO A 107 7.93 -10.58 -10.42
CA PRO A 107 8.64 -11.24 -11.51
C PRO A 107 7.79 -12.36 -12.12
N CYS A 108 7.92 -12.60 -13.43
CA CYS A 108 7.13 -13.62 -14.14
C CYS A 108 7.21 -15.03 -13.49
N SER A 109 8.31 -15.37 -12.81
CA SER A 109 8.48 -16.65 -12.12
C SER A 109 7.64 -16.80 -10.85
N ASN A 110 7.08 -15.71 -10.33
CA ASN A 110 6.44 -15.64 -9.01
C ASN A 110 4.98 -15.21 -9.09
N ARG A 111 4.38 -15.16 -10.28
CA ARG A 111 2.94 -14.92 -10.45
C ARG A 111 2.17 -16.24 -10.22
N PRO A 112 1.09 -16.23 -9.43
CA PRO A 112 0.28 -17.43 -9.16
C PRO A 112 -0.46 -17.95 -10.39
#